data_AF-A0A0A3HVN9-F1
#
_entry.id   AF-A0A0A3HVN9-F1
#
_cell.length_a   1.000
_cell.length_b   1.000
_cell.length_c   1.000
_cell.angle_alpha   90.00
_cell.angle_beta   90.00
_cell.angle_gamma   90.00
#
_symmetry.space_group_name_H-M   'P 1'
#
loop_
_entity.id
_entity.type
_entity.pdbx_description
1 polymer ?
#
loop_
_entity_poly.entity_id
_entity_poly.type
_entity_poly.pdbx_seq_one_letter_code
_entity_poly.pdbx_strand_id
1 'polypeptide(L)'
;MKRDNQVERKNRRGGRGHQGAKTFRRGRALAFYEKLIVKRETLKQQLESQELQSIQQVIAGELKATESIMNDFKAAFELEEITLMRDEDN
;
A
#
# COMPACT_ATOMS: atom_id res chain seq x y z
N MET A 1 52.88 12.46 34.27
CA MET A 1 53.12 12.02 32.87
C MET A 1 52.60 10.59 32.78
N LYS A 2 51.67 10.17 31.91
CA LYS A 2 51.20 10.65 30.61
C LYS A 2 49.67 10.46 30.48
N ARG A 3 49.05 11.36 29.71
CA ARG A 3 47.65 11.33 29.24
C ARG A 3 47.54 10.48 27.95
N ASP A 4 46.29 10.25 27.56
CA ASP A 4 45.78 10.00 26.19
C ASP A 4 45.70 8.53 25.73
N ASN A 5 44.69 8.02 25.02
CA ASN A 5 43.39 8.51 24.54
C ASN A 5 42.73 7.32 23.75
N GLN A 6 41.46 7.46 23.40
CA GLN A 6 40.72 6.74 22.34
C GLN A 6 40.36 5.26 22.59
N VAL A 7 39.12 4.94 22.98
CA VAL A 7 37.89 4.98 22.14
C VAL A 7 38.03 4.10 20.89
N GLU A 8 37.68 2.81 21.03
CA GLU A 8 37.25 2.00 19.89
C GLU A 8 35.98 1.22 20.24
N ARG A 9 34.92 1.96 20.59
CA ARG A 9 33.55 1.49 20.33
C ARG A 9 33.29 1.60 18.84
N LYS A 10 33.86 0.68 18.06
CA LYS A 10 33.60 0.57 16.62
C LYS A 10 32.18 0.07 16.40
N ASN A 11 31.29 1.04 16.23
CA ASN A 11 29.98 0.93 15.61
C ASN A 11 30.01 -0.01 14.38
N ARG A 12 29.52 -1.24 14.52
CA ARG A 12 29.22 -2.15 13.38
C ARG A 12 27.72 -2.45 13.31
N ARG A 13 26.89 -1.41 13.29
CA ARG A 13 25.43 -1.52 13.04
C ARG A 13 25.01 -0.45 12.03
N GLY A 14 25.57 -0.46 10.83
CA GLY A 14 25.32 0.57 9.81
C GLY A 14 24.59 0.12 8.53
N GLY A 15 24.38 -1.18 8.30
CA GLY A 15 24.00 -1.66 6.95
C GLY A 15 22.61 -2.29 6.77
N ARG A 16 21.92 -2.73 7.84
CA ARG A 16 20.69 -3.55 7.71
C ARG A 16 19.37 -2.79 7.90
N GLY A 17 19.40 -1.56 8.38
CA GLY A 17 18.18 -0.78 8.65
C GLY A 17 17.46 -0.27 7.40
N HIS A 18 18.21 0.04 6.34
CA HIS A 18 17.65 0.73 5.17
C HIS A 18 16.85 -0.21 4.26
N GLN A 19 17.34 -1.42 4.01
CA GLN A 19 16.61 -2.43 3.24
C GLN A 19 15.38 -2.97 3.98
N GLY A 20 15.49 -3.22 5.30
CA GLY A 20 14.36 -3.67 6.11
C GLY A 20 13.24 -2.61 6.22
N ALA A 21 13.60 -1.33 6.26
CA ALA A 21 12.61 -0.25 6.23
C ALA A 21 11.86 -0.18 4.89
N LYS A 22 12.54 -0.44 3.77
CA LYS A 22 11.90 -0.47 2.43
C LYS A 22 10.91 -1.63 2.29
N THR A 23 11.28 -2.83 2.74
CA THR A 23 10.38 -4.00 2.70
C THR A 23 9.19 -3.86 3.64
N PHE A 24 9.38 -3.29 4.83
CA PHE A 24 8.29 -3.01 5.76
C PHE A 24 7.30 -2.01 5.17
N ARG A 25 7.79 -0.89 4.62
CA ARG A 25 6.92 0.12 3.98
C ARG A 25 6.13 -0.47 2.82
N ARG A 26 6.78 -1.27 1.95
CA ARG A 26 6.11 -1.97 0.85
C ARG A 26 5.05 -2.95 1.34
N GLY A 27 5.36 -3.75 2.36
CA GLY A 27 4.40 -4.70 2.94
C GLY A 27 3.17 -4.00 3.54
N ARG A 28 3.38 -2.85 4.20
CA ARG A 28 2.28 -2.02 4.73
C ARG A 28 1.45 -1.38 3.62
N ALA A 29 2.09 -0.92 2.54
CA ALA A 29 1.39 -0.38 1.38
C ALA A 29 0.50 -1.44 0.72
N LEU A 30 0.99 -2.67 0.58
CA LEU A 30 0.21 -3.78 0.03
C LEU A 30 -1.00 -4.15 0.89
N ALA A 31 -0.79 -4.32 2.20
CA ALA A 31 -1.88 -4.60 3.12
C ALA A 31 -2.95 -3.49 3.16
N PHE A 32 -2.57 -2.24 2.87
CA PHE A 32 -3.52 -1.15 2.70
C PHE A 32 -4.26 -1.24 1.36
N TYR A 33 -3.53 -1.50 0.27
CA TYR A 33 -4.10 -1.64 -1.06
C TYR A 33 -5.12 -2.80 -1.14
N GLU A 34 -4.86 -3.91 -0.46
CA GLU A 34 -5.82 -5.02 -0.32
C GLU A 34 -7.18 -4.58 0.25
N LYS A 35 -7.17 -3.66 1.22
CA LYS A 35 -8.41 -3.10 1.79
C LYS A 35 -9.18 -2.27 0.76
N LEU A 36 -8.46 -1.55 -0.11
CA LEU A 36 -9.10 -0.80 -1.19
C LEU A 36 -9.74 -1.72 -2.23
N ILE A 37 -9.09 -2.86 -2.55
CA ILE A 37 -9.69 -3.90 -3.40
C ILE A 37 -10.99 -4.41 -2.80
N VAL A 38 -10.98 -4.79 -1.51
CA VAL A 38 -12.20 -5.28 -0.83
C VAL A 38 -13.30 -4.22 -0.88
N LYS A 39 -12.98 -2.96 -0.57
CA LYS A 39 -13.93 -1.85 -0.62
C LYS A 39 -14.52 -1.67 -2.04
N ARG A 40 -13.69 -1.70 -3.07
CA ARG A 40 -14.12 -1.62 -4.47
C ARG A 40 -15.12 -2.71 -4.83
N GLU A 41 -14.82 -3.96 -4.48
CA GLU A 41 -15.70 -5.09 -4.79
C GLU A 41 -17.01 -5.01 -4.00
N THR A 42 -16.98 -4.56 -2.73
CA THR A 42 -18.20 -4.28 -1.96
C THR A 42 -19.06 -3.21 -2.64
N LEU A 43 -18.48 -2.10 -3.10
CA LEU A 43 -19.22 -1.03 -3.78
C LEU A 43 -19.85 -1.51 -5.09
N LYS A 44 -19.17 -2.38 -5.84
CA LYS A 44 -19.75 -3.01 -7.04
C LYS A 44 -20.95 -3.89 -6.71
N GLN A 45 -20.83 -4.75 -5.71
CA GLN A 45 -21.95 -5.58 -5.24
C GLN A 45 -23.14 -4.73 -4.78
N GLN A 46 -22.88 -3.60 -4.14
CA GLN A 46 -23.92 -2.65 -3.73
C GLN A 46 -24.63 -2.00 -4.91
N LEU A 47 -23.94 -1.73 -6.02
CA LEU A 47 -24.57 -1.19 -7.24
C LEU A 47 -25.57 -2.17 -7.86
N GLU A 48 -25.35 -3.47 -7.68
CA GLU A 48 -26.24 -4.53 -8.15
C GLU A 48 -27.46 -4.74 -7.21
N SER A 49 -27.45 -4.15 -6.01
CA SER A 49 -28.53 -4.30 -5.04
C SER A 49 -29.74 -3.42 -5.37
N GLN A 50 -30.89 -4.07 -5.55
CA GLN A 50 -32.17 -3.38 -5.73
C GLN A 50 -32.58 -2.57 -4.50
N GLU A 51 -32.16 -3.00 -3.30
CA GLU A 51 -32.47 -2.30 -2.03
C GLU A 51 -31.80 -0.93 -1.94
N LEU A 52 -30.70 -0.72 -2.67
CA LEU A 52 -29.90 0.51 -2.66
C LEU A 52 -30.16 1.39 -3.89
N GLN A 53 -31.20 1.12 -4.67
CA GLN A 53 -31.47 1.82 -5.94
C GLN A 53 -31.58 3.35 -5.76
N SER A 54 -32.18 3.81 -4.67
CA SER A 54 -32.33 5.24 -4.37
C SER A 54 -31.00 5.99 -4.15
N ILE A 55 -29.92 5.27 -3.87
CA ILE A 55 -28.59 5.84 -3.59
C ILE A 55 -27.50 5.37 -4.57
N GLN A 56 -27.87 4.69 -5.67
CA GLN A 56 -26.89 4.17 -6.65
C GLN A 56 -25.92 5.24 -7.17
N GLN A 57 -26.37 6.48 -7.38
CA GLN A 57 -25.49 7.59 -7.80
C GLN A 57 -24.41 7.91 -6.77
N VAL A 58 -24.75 7.84 -5.47
CA VAL A 58 -23.78 8.05 -4.39
C VAL A 58 -22.75 6.91 -4.37
N ILE A 59 -23.21 5.67 -4.48
CA ILE A 59 -22.35 4.48 -4.50
C ILE A 59 -21.41 4.52 -5.73
N ALA A 60 -21.93 4.90 -6.90
CA ALA A 60 -21.13 5.04 -8.11
C ALA A 60 -20.05 6.13 -7.96
N GLY A 61 -20.40 7.26 -7.33
CA GLY A 61 -19.45 8.31 -6.99
C GLY A 61 -18.34 7.82 -6.04
N GLU A 62 -18.71 7.07 -5.00
CA GLU A 62 -17.75 6.50 -4.05
C GLU A 62 -16.85 5.43 -4.68
N LEU A 63 -17.39 4.60 -5.58
CA LEU A 63 -16.62 3.63 -6.36
C LEU A 63 -15.56 4.34 -7.20
N LYS A 64 -15.96 5.37 -7.95
CA LYS A 64 -15.05 6.16 -8.76
C LYS A 64 -13.96 6.84 -7.91
N ALA A 65 -14.33 7.39 -6.76
CA ALA A 65 -13.35 7.99 -5.83
C ALA A 65 -12.37 6.94 -5.29
N THR A 66 -12.86 5.76 -4.94
CA THR A 66 -12.03 4.65 -4.46
C THR A 66 -11.05 4.20 -5.55
N GLU A 67 -11.50 4.03 -6.79
CA GLU A 67 -10.64 3.67 -7.92
C GLU A 67 -9.59 4.75 -8.23
N SER A 68 -9.94 6.03 -8.12
CA SER A 68 -8.97 7.13 -8.24
C SER A 68 -7.89 7.04 -7.18
N ILE A 69 -8.26 6.86 -5.91
CA ILE A 69 -7.30 6.69 -4.81
C ILE A 69 -6.42 5.46 -5.04
N MET A 70 -6.98 4.35 -5.53
CA MET A 70 -6.22 3.15 -5.86
C MET A 70 -5.15 3.42 -6.92
N ASN A 71 -5.48 4.16 -7.96
CA ASN A 71 -4.53 4.52 -9.02
C ASN A 71 -3.41 5.42 -8.49
N ASP A 72 -3.77 6.48 -7.76
CA ASP A 72 -2.81 7.41 -7.16
C ASP A 72 -1.89 6.66 -6.17
N PHE A 73 -2.45 5.72 -5.39
CA PHE A 73 -1.70 4.92 -4.44
C PHE A 73 -0.71 3.98 -5.14
N LYS A 74 -1.10 3.34 -6.25
CA LYS A 74 -0.17 2.51 -7.02
C LYS A 74 1.02 3.32 -7.54
N ALA A 75 0.75 4.50 -8.11
CA ALA A 75 1.80 5.38 -8.62
C ALA A 75 2.72 5.86 -7.48
N ALA A 76 2.15 6.27 -6.34
CA ALA A 76 2.92 6.77 -5.20
C ALA A 76 3.83 5.73 -4.54
N PHE A 77 3.48 4.44 -4.63
CA PHE A 77 4.21 3.34 -4.00
C PHE A 77 4.87 2.38 -5.01
N GLU A 78 4.89 2.72 -6.30
CA GLU A 78 5.48 1.90 -7.39
C GLU A 78 4.92 0.47 -7.38
N LEU A 79 3.60 0.32 -7.20
CA LEU A 79 2.95 -1.00 -7.08
C LEU A 79 2.47 -1.59 -8.42
N GLU A 80 2.74 -0.90 -9.54
CA GLU A 80 2.26 -1.28 -10.88
C GLU A 80 2.72 -2.68 -11.31
N GLU A 81 3.96 -3.06 -10.97
CA GLU A 81 4.55 -4.39 -11.25
C GLU A 81 3.70 -5.56 -10.70
N ILE A 82 2.90 -5.31 -9.67
CA ILE A 82 2.15 -6.36 -8.95
C ILE A 82 0.79 -6.63 -9.59
N THR A 83 0.19 -5.62 -10.24
CA THR A 83 -1.09 -5.80 -10.94
C THR A 83 -0.90 -6.73 -12.14
N LEU A 84 0.20 -6.57 -12.87
CA LEU A 84 0.55 -7.39 -14.03
C LEU A 84 0.79 -8.86 -13.66
N MET A 85 1.48 -9.13 -12.54
CA MET A 85 1.74 -10.51 -12.10
C MET A 85 0.47 -11.26 -11.67
N ARG A 86 -0.53 -10.57 -11.10
CA ARG A 86 -1.77 -11.23 -10.65
C ARG A 86 -2.72 -11.57 -11.80
N ASP A 87 -2.62 -10.84 -12.91
CA ASP A 87 -3.45 -11.05 -14.10
C ASP A 87 -2.87 -12.13 -15.04
N GLU A 88 -1.59 -12.53 -14.88
CA GLU A 88 -0.97 -13.64 -15.63
C GLU A 88 -1.19 -15.03 -15.01
N ASP A 89 -1.57 -15.08 -13.73
CA ASP A 89 -1.79 -16.33 -12.97
C ASP A 89 -3.27 -16.77 -12.93
N ASN A 90 -4.16 -16.13 -13.69
CA ASN A 90 -5.61 -16.39 -13.72
C ASN A 90 -6.13 -16.64 -15.14
#